data_AF-A0A152A0L9-F1
#
_entry.id   AF-A0A152A0L9-F1
#
_cell.length_a   1.000
_cell.length_b   1.000
_cell.length_c   1.000
_cell.angle_alpha   90.00
_cell.angle_beta   90.00
_cell.angle_gamma   90.00
#
_symmetry.space_group_name_H-M   'P 1'
#
loop_
_entity.id
_entity.type
_entity.pdbx_description
1 polymer ?
#
loop_
_entity_poly.entity_id
_entity_poly.type
_entity_poly.pdbx_seq_one_letter_code
_entity_poly.pdbx_strand_id
1 'polypeptide(L)'
;MISLNKIFSKTTFNISIATRFYVKNSKPKQGHYPSKEKRAKSILNRYDYINKNDTTKSFLKNNGAIDSGSLLPSGLPMPVFPVPKYSKQKEVIQQIEQFEKQLINNPTETLKSDDNYDQYYKYLAHKLKIKMPSDWYKVKRKDFISHYGQKVLDEYGGDHIRAIVSHFPQENWKLWKFPTVQKSFWFNRDNQHQYIEWLVKVLKKGEEKEEWHYLSQRNFRENYGSYFLDTYGGVYEALSALYPQYPWKPWLFEKLSNITIKAYFERRVNEQFYMTWLASKLGFQVTDYDKWYTLENRDLKMNEGTFLLYKYKKSCYKLVTSILGQPEESQWHTWRFKVAPKKRLNIDILQDYINYLKKTFNLETDQQLLDNQIITEQVITDTHGQPILTEFGGSIQSALESLANKDSIYKRNQVEENEGEDEGKDFDDLYELDSSLQEQLDHQPDEEIDTKPRHKKYSLKKKNQ
;
A
#
# COMPACT_ATOMS: atom_id res chain seq x y z
N MET A 1 -5.22 -22.18 34.66
CA MET A 1 -4.17 -21.16 34.40
C MET A 1 -2.77 -21.77 34.49
N ILE A 2 -2.36 -22.58 33.50
CA ILE A 2 -0.96 -23.00 33.30
C ILE A 2 -0.59 -22.65 31.85
N SER A 3 0.02 -21.47 31.74
CA SER A 3 0.94 -20.95 30.72
C SER A 3 1.13 -21.71 29.39
N LEU A 4 0.52 -21.17 28.32
CA LEU A 4 0.94 -21.31 26.92
C LEU A 4 2.16 -20.43 26.53
N ASN A 5 2.82 -19.76 27.49
CA ASN A 5 4.02 -18.94 27.24
C ASN A 5 5.30 -19.73 26.96
N LYS A 6 5.24 -21.07 26.87
CA LYS A 6 6.42 -21.93 26.63
C LYS A 6 6.65 -22.35 25.18
N ILE A 7 5.72 -22.07 24.26
CA ILE A 7 5.89 -22.43 22.84
C ILE A 7 6.57 -21.31 22.02
N PHE A 8 6.67 -20.08 22.54
CA PHE A 8 7.25 -18.95 21.78
C PHE A 8 8.59 -18.38 22.29
N SER A 9 9.21 -18.92 23.35
CA SER A 9 10.41 -18.29 23.96
C SER A 9 11.76 -18.99 23.74
N LYS A 10 11.86 -20.03 22.89
CA LYS A 10 13.15 -20.70 22.58
C LYS A 10 13.39 -21.00 21.10
N THR A 11 12.93 -20.11 20.23
CA THR A 11 13.43 -20.07 18.85
C THR A 11 13.89 -18.64 18.60
N THR A 12 15.17 -18.38 18.84
CA THR A 12 15.88 -17.30 18.14
C THR A 12 15.69 -17.52 16.65
N PHE A 13 14.65 -16.90 16.11
CA PHE A 13 14.27 -16.99 14.71
C PHE A 13 15.25 -16.09 13.95
N ASN A 14 16.43 -16.64 13.66
CA ASN A 14 17.29 -16.11 12.62
C ASN A 14 16.54 -16.28 11.30
N ILE A 15 15.76 -15.26 10.91
CA ILE A 15 15.31 -15.10 9.53
C ILE A 15 16.54 -14.67 8.72
N SER A 16 17.43 -15.64 8.46
CA SER A 16 18.30 -15.54 7.31
C SER A 16 17.39 -15.69 6.09
N ILE A 17 17.02 -14.57 5.47
CA ILE A 17 16.53 -14.56 4.10
C ILE A 17 17.70 -15.05 3.22
N ALA A 18 17.80 -16.36 3.06
CA ALA A 18 18.66 -16.97 2.07
C ALA A 18 17.97 -16.81 0.72
N THR A 19 18.18 -15.67 0.07
CA THR A 19 17.94 -15.50 -1.37
C THR A 19 18.98 -16.32 -2.13
N ARG A 20 18.85 -17.66 -2.11
CA ARG A 20 19.63 -18.54 -2.98
C ARG A 20 18.95 -18.57 -4.35
N PHE A 21 19.59 -17.93 -5.32
CA PHE A 21 19.34 -18.14 -6.73
C PHE A 21 19.40 -19.63 -7.06
N TYR A 22 18.27 -20.21 -7.44
CA TYR A 22 18.19 -21.55 -8.01
C TYR A 22 18.61 -21.46 -9.49
N VAL A 23 19.92 -21.56 -9.77
CA VAL A 23 20.40 -21.85 -11.13
C VAL A 23 20.31 -23.36 -11.33
N LYS A 24 19.17 -23.82 -11.83
CA LYS A 24 19.02 -25.21 -12.29
C LYS A 24 19.58 -25.29 -13.71
N ASN A 25 20.63 -26.08 -13.88
CA ASN A 25 21.15 -26.48 -15.18
C ASN A 25 20.07 -27.23 -15.98
N SER A 26 19.37 -26.53 -16.87
CA SER A 26 18.58 -27.14 -17.95
C SER A 26 19.21 -26.75 -19.29
N LYS A 27 19.66 -27.76 -20.04
CA LYS A 27 20.12 -27.60 -21.43
C LYS A 27 19.02 -26.91 -22.26
N PRO A 28 19.32 -25.89 -23.06
CA PRO A 28 18.31 -25.21 -23.84
C PRO A 28 17.85 -26.08 -25.01
N LYS A 29 16.54 -26.39 -25.04
CA LYS A 29 15.85 -26.78 -26.27
C LYS A 29 15.85 -25.57 -27.21
N GLN A 30 16.28 -25.77 -28.45
CA GLN A 30 16.21 -24.76 -29.51
C GLN A 30 14.74 -24.44 -29.82
N GLY A 31 14.27 -23.29 -29.35
CA GLY A 31 13.01 -22.68 -29.75
C GLY A 31 13.31 -21.40 -30.52
N HIS A 32 12.70 -21.25 -31.70
CA HIS A 32 12.83 -20.08 -32.57
C HIS A 32 12.47 -18.78 -31.84
N TYR A 33 13.46 -17.88 -31.71
CA TYR A 33 13.25 -16.50 -31.33
C TYR A 33 12.94 -15.65 -32.58
N PRO A 34 11.97 -14.70 -32.52
CA PRO A 34 11.76 -13.74 -33.59
C PRO A 34 12.98 -12.81 -33.72
N SER A 35 13.29 -12.44 -34.96
CA SER A 35 14.50 -11.68 -35.30
C SER A 35 14.63 -10.37 -34.51
N LYS A 36 15.89 -9.97 -34.24
CA LYS A 36 16.29 -8.74 -33.52
C LYS A 36 15.61 -7.47 -34.05
N GLU A 37 15.15 -7.50 -35.29
CA GLU A 37 14.46 -6.41 -35.99
C GLU A 37 13.05 -6.12 -35.46
N LYS A 38 12.30 -7.15 -35.02
CA LYS A 38 10.97 -6.96 -34.41
C LYS A 38 11.04 -6.35 -33.01
N ARG A 39 12.13 -6.60 -32.27
CA ARG A 39 12.36 -6.05 -30.92
C ARG A 39 12.80 -4.59 -30.95
N ALA A 40 13.59 -4.20 -31.96
CA ALA A 40 13.96 -2.80 -32.20
C ALA A 40 12.75 -1.93 -32.57
N LYS A 41 11.84 -2.44 -33.41
CA LYS A 41 10.59 -1.74 -33.78
C LYS A 41 9.62 -1.56 -32.60
N SER A 42 9.53 -2.55 -31.70
CA SER A 42 8.71 -2.43 -30.48
C SER A 42 9.25 -1.41 -29.48
N ILE A 43 10.57 -1.23 -29.39
CA ILE A 43 11.21 -0.24 -28.50
C ILE A 43 11.12 1.17 -29.08
N LEU A 44 11.28 1.34 -30.40
CA LEU A 44 11.10 2.65 -31.06
C LEU A 44 9.65 3.15 -30.94
N ASN A 45 8.66 2.28 -31.17
CA ASN A 45 7.25 2.65 -31.07
C ASN A 45 6.82 3.05 -29.65
N ARG A 46 7.54 2.58 -28.61
CA ARG A 46 7.29 2.95 -27.21
C ARG A 46 7.91 4.29 -26.84
N TYR A 47 9.01 4.68 -27.49
CA TYR A 47 9.65 6.00 -27.31
C TYR A 47 8.85 7.12 -28.00
N ASP A 48 8.28 6.85 -29.18
CA ASP A 48 7.48 7.84 -29.91
C ASP A 48 6.11 8.10 -29.27
N TYR A 49 5.57 7.14 -28.51
CA TYR A 49 4.31 7.30 -27.77
C TYR A 49 4.49 8.16 -26.51
N ILE A 50 5.65 8.06 -25.83
CA ILE A 50 5.96 8.84 -24.62
C ILE A 50 6.27 10.31 -24.97
N ASN A 51 6.89 10.58 -26.12
CA ASN A 51 7.21 11.95 -26.55
C ASN A 51 6.02 12.73 -27.14
N LYS A 52 4.90 12.07 -27.49
CA LYS A 52 3.72 12.73 -28.06
C LYS A 52 2.65 13.14 -27.02
N ASN A 53 2.74 12.67 -25.79
CA ASN A 53 1.75 12.92 -24.72
C ASN A 53 2.30 13.78 -23.56
N ASP A 54 3.28 14.65 -23.83
CA ASP A 54 3.83 15.55 -22.82
C ASP A 54 2.90 16.75 -22.55
N THR A 55 1.82 16.50 -21.82
CA THR A 55 0.88 17.50 -21.28
C THR A 55 1.30 17.97 -19.88
N THR A 56 2.60 18.17 -19.62
CA THR A 56 3.09 18.74 -18.35
C THR A 56 3.23 20.27 -18.35
N LYS A 57 2.39 21.00 -19.11
CA LYS A 57 2.47 22.47 -19.22
C LYS A 57 1.50 23.29 -18.33
N SER A 58 0.79 22.72 -17.36
CA SER A 58 -0.15 23.55 -16.54
C SER A 58 -0.25 23.27 -15.03
N PHE A 59 0.83 22.90 -14.32
CA PHE A 59 0.73 22.68 -12.85
C PHE A 59 1.83 23.37 -12.03
N LEU A 60 2.03 24.67 -12.24
CA LEU A 60 2.80 25.53 -11.32
C LEU A 60 2.07 26.84 -10.94
N LYS A 61 0.74 26.82 -10.88
CA LYS A 61 -0.05 27.89 -10.25
C LYS A 61 -1.13 27.26 -9.38
N ASN A 62 -0.79 27.02 -8.12
CA ASN A 62 -1.67 27.10 -6.96
C ASN A 62 -0.96 26.42 -5.77
N ASN A 63 -0.21 27.20 -5.01
CA ASN A 63 0.04 26.89 -3.60
C ASN A 63 -0.47 28.10 -2.83
N GLY A 64 -1.66 27.93 -2.24
CA GLY A 64 -2.21 28.86 -1.25
C GLY A 64 -1.35 28.81 0.02
N ALA A 65 -1.23 29.97 0.66
CA ALA A 65 -0.55 30.11 1.93
C ALA A 65 -1.30 29.31 3.01
N ILE A 66 -0.61 28.36 3.65
CA ILE A 66 -1.08 27.69 4.86
C ILE A 66 -0.35 28.33 6.04
N ASP A 67 -1.14 28.94 6.91
CA ASP A 67 -0.73 29.46 8.21
C ASP A 67 -0.30 28.27 9.10
N SER A 68 0.88 28.35 9.71
CA SER A 68 1.46 27.28 10.52
C SER A 68 1.90 27.82 11.87
N GLY A 69 0.94 27.87 12.80
CA GLY A 69 1.22 27.91 14.23
C GLY A 69 1.60 26.52 14.73
N SER A 70 2.89 26.19 14.70
CA SER A 70 3.44 25.06 15.45
C SER A 70 4.89 25.36 15.82
N LEU A 71 5.13 25.49 17.12
CA LEU A 71 6.39 25.85 17.76
C LEU A 71 7.40 24.70 17.62
N LEU A 72 8.22 24.76 16.57
CA LEU A 72 9.52 24.09 16.52
C LEU A 72 10.64 25.12 16.75
N PRO A 73 11.79 24.71 17.31
CA PRO A 73 12.85 25.66 17.67
C PRO A 73 13.32 26.36 16.40
N SER A 74 13.28 27.69 16.45
CA SER A 74 13.68 28.59 15.39
C SER A 74 15.06 28.20 14.85
N GLY A 75 15.08 27.62 13.65
CA GLY A 75 16.29 27.54 12.83
C GLY A 75 16.87 28.94 12.72
N LEU A 76 18.19 29.04 12.94
CA LEU A 76 18.93 30.28 12.75
C LEU A 76 18.56 30.90 11.38
N PRO A 77 18.30 32.22 11.31
CA PRO A 77 18.03 32.87 10.04
C PRO A 77 19.21 32.63 9.10
N MET A 78 18.92 31.98 7.97
CA MET A 78 19.88 31.73 6.90
C MET A 78 20.48 33.07 6.42
N PRO A 79 21.71 33.05 5.87
CA PRO A 79 22.18 34.16 5.07
C PRO A 79 21.28 34.28 3.84
N VAL A 80 20.26 35.12 3.94
CA VAL A 80 19.59 35.69 2.76
C VAL A 80 20.71 36.28 1.94
N PHE A 81 20.94 35.79 0.71
CA PHE A 81 21.84 36.48 -0.22
C PHE A 81 21.31 37.91 -0.30
N PRO A 82 22.02 38.89 0.29
CA PRO A 82 21.47 40.23 0.43
C PRO A 82 21.22 40.72 -0.98
N VAL A 83 19.96 41.01 -1.32
CA VAL A 83 19.63 41.63 -2.60
C VAL A 83 20.44 42.91 -2.66
N PRO A 84 21.45 43.01 -3.52
CA PRO A 84 22.34 44.16 -3.47
C PRO A 84 21.51 45.40 -3.81
N LYS A 85 21.83 46.55 -3.20
CA LYS A 85 21.29 47.84 -3.65
C LYS A 85 21.51 47.95 -5.17
N TYR A 86 20.60 48.59 -5.89
CA TYR A 86 20.58 48.63 -7.36
C TYR A 86 21.95 48.95 -8.00
N SER A 87 22.73 49.88 -7.42
CA SER A 87 24.10 50.19 -7.86
C SER A 87 25.06 48.99 -7.77
N LYS A 88 24.99 48.19 -6.70
CA LYS A 88 25.77 46.97 -6.51
C LYS A 88 25.34 45.83 -7.44
N GLN A 89 24.09 45.81 -7.91
CA GLN A 89 23.63 44.79 -8.86
C GLN A 89 24.32 44.94 -10.21
N LYS A 90 24.52 46.19 -10.67
CA LYS A 90 25.22 46.47 -11.94
C LYS A 90 26.67 46.01 -11.90
N GLU A 91 27.37 46.26 -10.79
CA GLU A 91 28.74 45.81 -10.58
C GLU A 91 28.84 44.27 -10.58
N VAL A 92 27.94 43.59 -9.88
CA VAL A 92 27.90 42.12 -9.85
C VAL A 92 27.65 41.54 -11.25
N ILE A 93 26.73 42.11 -12.02
CA ILE A 93 26.47 41.69 -13.40
C ILE A 93 27.72 41.88 -14.26
N GLN A 94 28.37 43.04 -14.16
CA GLN A 94 29.61 43.31 -14.90
C GLN A 94 30.73 42.33 -14.53
N GLN A 95 30.88 41.98 -13.26
CA GLN A 95 31.85 40.97 -12.81
C GLN A 95 31.54 39.60 -13.39
N ILE A 96 30.26 39.19 -13.41
CA ILE A 96 29.83 37.92 -14.00
C ILE A 96 30.09 37.89 -15.51
N GLU A 97 29.83 38.99 -16.23
CA GLU A 97 30.12 39.12 -17.67
C GLU A 97 31.61 39.08 -17.97
N GLN A 98 32.44 39.70 -17.13
CA GLN A 98 33.90 39.63 -17.25
C GLN A 98 34.41 38.20 -17.01
N PHE A 99 33.91 37.53 -15.98
CA PHE A 99 34.25 36.14 -15.69
C PHE A 99 33.82 35.20 -16.82
N GLU A 100 32.64 35.42 -17.42
CA GLU A 100 32.21 34.66 -18.59
C GLU A 100 33.19 34.79 -19.76
N LYS A 101 33.70 36.00 -20.04
CA LYS A 101 34.71 36.18 -21.09
C LYS A 101 35.99 35.39 -20.80
N GLN A 102 36.41 35.29 -19.54
CA GLN A 102 37.54 34.47 -19.13
C GLN A 102 37.27 32.98 -19.36
N LEU A 103 36.09 32.49 -18.97
CA LEU A 103 35.66 31.12 -19.23
C LEU A 103 35.62 30.80 -20.73
N ILE A 104 35.16 31.71 -21.57
CA ILE A 104 35.13 31.52 -23.03
C ILE A 104 36.55 31.42 -23.60
N ASN A 105 37.47 32.27 -23.14
CA ASN A 105 38.82 32.34 -23.69
C ASN A 105 39.71 31.16 -23.23
N ASN A 106 39.64 30.77 -21.96
CA ASN A 106 40.44 29.67 -21.42
C ASN A 106 39.78 29.07 -20.15
N PRO A 107 38.79 28.15 -20.31
CA PRO A 107 38.07 27.58 -19.18
C PRO A 107 38.98 26.81 -18.21
N THR A 108 39.95 26.06 -18.75
CA THR A 108 40.86 25.22 -17.95
C THR A 108 41.75 26.07 -17.05
N GLU A 109 42.33 27.16 -17.57
CA GLU A 109 43.14 28.09 -16.77
C GLU A 109 42.29 28.85 -15.75
N THR A 110 41.12 29.30 -16.18
CA THR A 110 40.20 30.07 -15.34
C THR A 110 39.71 29.25 -14.14
N LEU A 111 39.58 27.93 -14.27
CA LEU A 111 39.05 27.03 -13.22
C LEU A 111 40.14 26.25 -12.48
N LYS A 112 41.34 26.85 -12.33
CA LYS A 112 42.48 26.22 -11.63
C LYS A 112 42.47 26.32 -10.11
N SER A 113 41.79 27.30 -9.53
CA SER A 113 41.79 27.56 -8.08
C SER A 113 40.39 27.43 -7.48
N ASP A 114 40.32 27.08 -6.19
CA ASP A 114 39.06 26.95 -5.46
C ASP A 114 38.28 28.27 -5.42
N ASP A 115 38.97 29.41 -5.31
CA ASP A 115 38.35 30.75 -5.38
C ASP A 115 37.61 30.98 -6.71
N ASN A 116 38.07 30.34 -7.79
CA ASN A 116 37.41 30.43 -9.09
C ASN A 116 36.16 29.54 -9.16
N TYR A 117 36.01 28.54 -8.29
CA TYR A 117 34.77 27.76 -8.19
C TYR A 117 33.65 28.59 -7.59
N ASP A 118 33.91 29.39 -6.56
CA ASP A 118 32.91 30.35 -6.02
C ASP A 118 32.40 31.31 -7.11
N GLN A 119 33.31 31.83 -7.94
CA GLN A 119 32.93 32.70 -9.07
C GLN A 119 32.15 31.93 -10.14
N TYR A 120 32.54 30.69 -10.41
CA TYR A 120 31.82 29.81 -11.32
C TYR A 120 30.39 29.52 -10.87
N TYR A 121 30.17 29.17 -9.60
CA TYR A 121 28.82 28.91 -9.08
C TYR A 121 27.95 30.17 -9.10
N LYS A 122 28.51 31.36 -8.85
CA LYS A 122 27.81 32.65 -9.03
C LYS A 122 27.43 32.89 -10.49
N TYR A 123 28.36 32.65 -11.41
CA TYR A 123 28.11 32.71 -12.85
C TYR A 123 27.01 31.74 -13.29
N LEU A 124 27.11 30.47 -12.88
CA LEU A 124 26.16 29.43 -13.24
C LEU A 124 24.76 29.73 -12.67
N ALA A 125 24.69 30.17 -11.42
CA ALA A 125 23.44 30.60 -10.79
C ALA A 125 22.79 31.76 -11.55
N HIS A 126 23.58 32.75 -11.99
CA HIS A 126 23.08 33.85 -12.81
C HIS A 126 22.54 33.38 -14.17
N LYS A 127 23.29 32.52 -14.88
CA LYS A 127 22.89 31.99 -16.20
C LYS A 127 21.63 31.14 -16.13
N LEU A 128 21.50 30.32 -15.10
CA LEU A 128 20.35 29.44 -14.89
C LEU A 128 19.21 30.11 -14.10
N LYS A 129 19.36 31.39 -13.73
CA LYS A 129 18.39 32.17 -12.96
C LYS A 129 18.02 31.50 -11.62
N ILE A 130 19.00 30.88 -10.97
CA ILE A 130 18.88 30.24 -9.65
C ILE A 130 18.76 31.35 -8.60
N LYS A 131 17.66 31.37 -7.85
CA LYS A 131 17.37 32.41 -6.86
C LYS A 131 17.48 31.92 -5.42
N MET A 132 17.32 30.61 -5.22
CA MET A 132 17.29 29.99 -3.89
C MET A 132 17.96 28.62 -3.92
N PRO A 133 18.42 28.09 -2.77
CA PRO A 133 19.08 26.78 -2.69
C PRO A 133 18.29 25.65 -3.38
N SER A 134 16.96 25.62 -3.23
CA SER A 134 16.12 24.58 -3.86
C SER A 134 16.09 24.62 -5.39
N ASP A 135 16.47 25.72 -6.03
CA ASP A 135 16.57 25.77 -7.50
C ASP A 135 17.73 24.90 -8.01
N TRP A 136 18.75 24.64 -7.19
CA TRP A 136 19.85 23.76 -7.56
C TRP A 136 19.42 22.31 -7.84
N TYR A 137 18.29 21.84 -7.28
CA TYR A 137 17.73 20.53 -7.64
C TYR A 137 17.33 20.44 -9.12
N LYS A 138 17.10 21.57 -9.80
CA LYS A 138 16.74 21.60 -11.24
C LYS A 138 17.97 21.51 -12.14
N VAL A 139 19.16 21.76 -11.60
CA VAL A 139 20.41 21.78 -12.35
C VAL A 139 20.81 20.36 -12.70
N LYS A 140 21.18 20.16 -13.97
CA LYS A 140 21.59 18.89 -14.55
C LYS A 140 23.06 18.96 -14.93
N ARG A 141 23.68 17.80 -15.08
CA ARG A 141 25.06 17.69 -15.60
C ARG A 141 25.28 18.47 -16.90
N LYS A 142 24.30 18.45 -17.81
CA LYS A 142 24.40 19.19 -19.09
C LYS A 142 24.55 20.69 -18.89
N ASP A 143 23.99 21.26 -17.82
CA ASP A 143 24.03 22.69 -17.58
C ASP A 143 25.45 23.13 -17.21
N PHE A 144 26.18 22.32 -16.44
CA PHE A 144 27.61 22.51 -16.23
C PHE A 144 28.38 22.44 -17.56
N ILE A 145 28.15 21.42 -18.38
CA ILE A 145 28.86 21.24 -19.66
C ILE A 145 28.59 22.41 -20.61
N SER A 146 27.34 22.82 -20.76
CA SER A 146 26.92 23.94 -21.64
C SER A 146 27.43 25.29 -21.15
N HIS A 147 27.79 25.41 -19.88
CA HIS A 147 28.30 26.62 -19.26
C HIS A 147 29.74 26.43 -18.77
N TYR A 148 30.59 25.81 -19.58
CA TYR A 148 32.06 25.72 -19.40
C TYR A 148 32.55 25.06 -18.10
N GLY A 149 31.68 24.35 -17.38
CA GLY A 149 31.95 23.72 -16.09
C GLY A 149 32.55 22.33 -16.15
N GLN A 150 33.05 21.87 -17.31
CA GLN A 150 33.62 20.53 -17.44
C GLN A 150 34.76 20.31 -16.43
N LYS A 151 35.66 21.30 -16.28
CA LYS A 151 36.77 21.22 -15.33
C LYS A 151 36.29 21.13 -13.87
N VAL A 152 35.23 21.85 -13.51
CA VAL A 152 34.60 21.71 -12.18
C VAL A 152 34.07 20.29 -12.00
N LEU A 153 33.36 19.75 -12.99
CA LEU A 153 32.86 18.38 -12.92
C LEU A 153 33.98 17.35 -12.77
N ASP A 154 35.11 17.53 -13.46
CA ASP A 154 36.24 16.60 -13.43
C ASP A 154 36.80 16.42 -12.01
N GLU A 155 36.90 17.49 -11.22
CA GLU A 155 37.31 17.42 -9.80
C GLU A 155 36.36 16.57 -8.94
N TYR A 156 35.09 16.49 -9.33
CA TYR A 156 34.07 15.70 -8.65
C TYR A 156 33.76 14.38 -9.39
N GLY A 157 34.68 13.89 -10.23
CA GLY A 157 34.53 12.62 -10.95
C GLY A 157 33.37 12.61 -11.95
N GLY A 158 33.01 13.78 -12.49
CA GLY A 158 31.90 13.96 -13.42
C GLY A 158 30.52 14.03 -12.76
N ASP A 159 30.42 14.07 -11.42
CA ASP A 159 29.15 14.12 -10.70
C ASP A 159 28.77 15.55 -10.26
N HIS A 160 27.86 16.16 -11.02
CA HIS A 160 27.30 17.47 -10.71
C HIS A 160 26.59 17.56 -9.35
N ILE A 161 25.97 16.47 -8.86
CA ILE A 161 25.30 16.49 -7.55
C ILE A 161 26.37 16.62 -6.46
N ARG A 162 27.44 15.82 -6.58
CA ARG A 162 28.59 15.90 -5.66
C ARG A 162 29.23 17.29 -5.68
N ALA A 163 29.38 17.87 -6.86
CA ALA A 163 29.91 19.23 -7.01
C ALA A 163 29.03 20.25 -6.27
N ILE A 164 27.70 20.25 -6.49
CA ILE A 164 26.75 21.16 -5.82
C ILE A 164 26.78 20.97 -4.29
N VAL A 165 26.68 19.72 -3.82
CA VAL A 165 26.63 19.42 -2.38
C VAL A 165 27.92 19.79 -1.67
N SER A 166 29.07 19.57 -2.30
CA SER A 166 30.38 19.91 -1.72
C SER A 166 30.59 21.41 -1.64
N HIS A 167 30.06 22.17 -2.61
CA HIS A 167 30.17 23.62 -2.65
C HIS A 167 29.20 24.35 -1.70
N PHE A 168 28.06 23.73 -1.38
CA PHE A 168 27.08 24.27 -0.43
C PHE A 168 26.84 23.30 0.74
N PRO A 169 27.85 23.02 1.58
CA PRO A 169 27.78 22.00 2.63
C PRO A 169 26.82 22.36 3.78
N GLN A 170 26.50 23.63 3.96
CA GLN A 170 25.57 24.11 4.97
C GLN A 170 24.10 23.77 4.67
N GLU A 171 23.79 23.40 3.43
CA GLU A 171 22.43 23.08 3.00
C GLU A 171 22.11 21.60 3.25
N ASN A 172 20.92 21.31 3.80
CA ASN A 172 20.47 19.94 4.05
C ASN A 172 19.92 19.29 2.78
N TRP A 173 20.82 18.95 1.85
CA TRP A 173 20.47 18.37 0.56
C TRP A 173 19.78 17.00 0.71
N LYS A 174 18.61 16.85 0.07
CA LYS A 174 17.88 15.59 -0.09
C LYS A 174 18.24 15.03 -1.45
N LEU A 175 19.26 14.17 -1.48
CA LEU A 175 19.90 13.74 -2.73
C LEU A 175 18.90 13.11 -3.72
N TRP A 176 17.89 12.38 -3.25
CA TRP A 176 16.82 11.82 -4.10
C TRP A 176 15.99 12.88 -4.85
N LYS A 177 15.99 14.16 -4.46
CA LYS A 177 15.27 15.22 -5.18
C LYS A 177 15.99 15.68 -6.44
N PHE A 178 17.26 15.33 -6.65
CA PHE A 178 17.93 15.59 -7.91
C PHE A 178 17.36 14.65 -8.99
N PRO A 179 17.16 15.14 -10.23
CA PRO A 179 16.49 14.36 -11.29
C PRO A 179 17.31 13.16 -11.78
N THR A 180 18.63 13.19 -11.59
CA THR A 180 19.58 12.22 -12.14
C THR A 180 20.50 11.69 -11.05
N VAL A 181 19.90 11.10 -10.01
CA VAL A 181 20.64 10.40 -8.96
C VAL A 181 21.23 9.11 -9.50
N GLN A 182 22.49 8.83 -9.17
CA GLN A 182 23.16 7.62 -9.61
C GLN A 182 22.46 6.37 -9.06
N LYS A 183 22.43 5.27 -9.82
CA LYS A 183 21.83 4.00 -9.35
C LYS A 183 22.48 3.49 -8.05
N SER A 184 23.78 3.70 -7.89
CA SER A 184 24.55 3.38 -6.68
C SER A 184 24.02 4.05 -5.42
N PHE A 185 23.40 5.24 -5.54
CA PHE A 185 22.75 5.92 -4.41
C PHE A 185 21.69 5.04 -3.76
N TRP A 186 20.86 4.39 -4.59
CA TRP A 186 19.79 3.50 -4.16
C TRP A 186 20.29 2.13 -3.74
N PHE A 187 21.59 1.82 -3.80
CA PHE A 187 22.15 0.60 -3.21
C PHE A 187 22.64 0.80 -1.78
N ASN A 188 22.80 2.06 -1.34
CA ASN A 188 23.14 2.38 0.03
C ASN A 188 21.88 2.34 0.92
N ARG A 189 21.90 1.50 1.96
CA ARG A 189 20.78 1.28 2.88
C ARG A 189 20.40 2.53 3.70
N ASP A 190 21.38 3.33 4.11
CA ASP A 190 21.11 4.56 4.88
C ASP A 190 20.35 5.59 4.05
N ASN A 191 20.71 5.72 2.77
CA ASN A 191 20.00 6.59 1.83
C ASN A 191 18.54 6.16 1.63
N GLN A 192 18.32 4.84 1.52
CA GLN A 192 16.99 4.27 1.41
C GLN A 192 16.14 4.52 2.66
N HIS A 193 16.71 4.34 3.86
CA HIS A 193 16.04 4.66 5.12
C HIS A 193 15.67 6.14 5.21
N GLN A 194 16.63 7.03 4.98
CA GLN A 194 16.39 8.47 5.00
C GLN A 194 15.32 8.92 4.00
N TYR A 195 15.27 8.27 2.82
CA TYR A 195 14.24 8.53 1.83
C TYR A 195 12.84 8.14 2.33
N ILE A 196 12.67 6.93 2.89
CA ILE A 196 11.37 6.47 3.41
C ILE A 196 10.89 7.36 4.55
N GLU A 197 11.75 7.66 5.53
CA GLU A 197 11.42 8.53 6.65
C GLU A 197 11.01 9.94 6.18
N TRP A 198 11.72 10.49 5.19
CA TRP A 198 11.34 11.75 4.56
C TRP A 198 10.00 11.66 3.82
N LEU A 199 9.77 10.58 3.07
CA LEU A 199 8.56 10.39 2.26
C LEU A 199 7.31 10.38 3.16
N VAL A 200 7.35 9.58 4.22
CA VAL A 200 6.30 9.47 5.24
C VAL A 200 5.99 10.83 5.85
N LYS A 201 7.04 11.57 6.26
CA LYS A 201 6.91 12.92 6.82
C LYS A 201 6.29 13.92 5.85
N VAL A 202 6.67 13.88 4.57
CA VAL A 202 6.15 14.79 3.54
C VAL A 202 4.69 14.51 3.22
N LEU A 203 4.30 13.24 3.18
CA LEU A 203 2.92 12.85 2.89
C LEU A 203 1.99 13.07 4.08
N LYS A 204 2.53 13.24 5.30
CA LYS A 204 1.75 13.24 6.54
C LYS A 204 0.85 12.01 6.65
N LYS A 205 1.36 10.87 6.16
CA LYS A 205 0.67 9.58 6.18
C LYS A 205 1.56 8.60 6.93
N GLY A 206 1.09 8.16 8.10
CA GLY A 206 1.78 7.14 8.88
C GLY A 206 2.85 7.67 9.81
N GLU A 207 2.45 8.38 10.87
CA GLU A 207 3.40 8.74 11.94
C GLU A 207 4.01 7.48 12.56
N GLU A 208 3.22 6.42 12.66
CA GLU A 208 3.63 5.10 13.11
C GLU A 208 3.97 4.18 11.92
N LYS A 209 4.97 3.30 12.10
CA LYS A 209 5.41 2.36 11.04
C LYS A 209 4.28 1.41 10.62
N GLU A 210 3.38 1.12 11.55
CA GLU A 210 2.15 0.36 11.41
C GLU A 210 1.30 0.84 10.24
N GLU A 211 1.27 2.14 10.00
CA GLU A 211 0.44 2.80 9.00
C GLU A 211 1.15 2.94 7.64
N TRP A 212 2.42 2.55 7.52
CA TRP A 212 3.16 2.71 6.26
C TRP A 212 2.65 1.80 5.13
N HIS A 213 1.73 0.88 5.43
CA HIS A 213 1.00 0.13 4.41
C HIS A 213 0.10 1.02 3.52
N TYR A 214 -0.24 2.24 3.97
CA TYR A 214 -0.95 3.24 3.16
C TYR A 214 -0.07 3.89 2.08
N LEU A 215 1.25 3.63 2.08
CA LEU A 215 2.12 4.11 1.01
C LEU A 215 1.82 3.35 -0.29
N SER A 216 1.40 4.09 -1.31
CA SER A 216 1.14 3.57 -2.65
C SER A 216 2.35 3.74 -3.57
N GLN A 217 2.43 2.95 -4.65
CA GLN A 217 3.45 3.17 -5.69
C GLN A 217 3.40 4.59 -6.29
N ARG A 218 2.21 5.19 -6.34
CA ARG A 218 2.02 6.56 -6.82
C ARG A 218 2.76 7.56 -5.93
N ASN A 219 2.71 7.39 -4.61
CA ASN A 219 3.42 8.24 -3.67
C ASN A 219 4.92 8.27 -3.95
N PHE A 220 5.52 7.10 -4.22
CA PHE A 220 6.93 7.02 -4.59
C PHE A 220 7.21 7.71 -5.94
N ARG A 221 6.40 7.47 -6.96
CA ARG A 221 6.59 8.08 -8.30
C ARG A 221 6.53 9.60 -8.27
N GLU A 222 5.57 10.16 -7.52
CA GLU A 222 5.38 11.61 -7.36
C GLU A 222 6.46 12.25 -6.47
N ASN A 223 7.19 11.45 -5.69
CA ASN A 223 8.21 11.91 -4.75
C ASN A 223 9.57 11.29 -5.03
N TYR A 224 9.96 11.23 -6.31
CA TYR A 224 11.32 10.87 -6.78
C TYR A 224 11.81 9.45 -6.44
N GLY A 225 10.92 8.55 -6.01
CA GLY A 225 11.21 7.19 -5.58
C GLY A 225 10.95 6.10 -6.62
N SER A 226 10.75 6.43 -7.89
CA SER A 226 10.49 5.41 -8.93
C SER A 226 11.62 4.36 -8.99
N TYR A 227 12.88 4.82 -9.06
CA TYR A 227 14.05 3.92 -9.08
C TYR A 227 14.21 3.10 -7.79
N PHE A 228 13.81 3.67 -6.66
CA PHE A 228 13.79 2.96 -5.39
C PHE A 228 12.85 1.75 -5.46
N LEU A 229 11.61 1.93 -5.94
CA LEU A 229 10.67 0.82 -6.09
C LEU A 229 11.10 -0.19 -7.15
N ASP A 230 11.68 0.25 -8.26
CA ASP A 230 12.20 -0.64 -9.30
C ASP A 230 13.27 -1.61 -8.77
N THR A 231 13.99 -1.22 -7.70
CA THR A 231 15.00 -2.06 -7.05
C THR A 231 14.39 -3.22 -6.26
N TYR A 232 13.18 -3.03 -5.71
CA TYR A 232 12.53 -3.99 -4.81
C TYR A 232 11.34 -4.75 -5.44
N GLY A 233 10.72 -4.20 -6.48
CA GLY A 233 9.55 -4.79 -7.13
C GLY A 233 8.20 -4.38 -6.55
N GLY A 234 8.18 -3.59 -5.46
CA GLY A 234 6.97 -3.10 -4.83
C GLY A 234 7.21 -2.43 -3.47
N VAL A 235 6.16 -1.82 -2.91
CA VAL A 235 6.23 -1.09 -1.64
C VAL A 235 6.44 -2.06 -0.47
N TYR A 236 5.67 -3.16 -0.45
CA TYR A 236 5.78 -4.20 0.57
C TYR A 236 7.19 -4.81 0.60
N GLU A 237 7.73 -5.16 -0.57
CA GLU A 237 9.07 -5.74 -0.71
C GLU A 237 10.14 -4.77 -0.21
N ALA A 238 10.00 -3.48 -0.54
CA ALA A 238 10.91 -2.44 -0.10
C ALA A 238 10.89 -2.26 1.44
N LEU A 239 9.70 -2.13 2.03
CA LEU A 239 9.57 -1.96 3.48
C LEU A 239 10.00 -3.22 4.25
N SER A 240 9.65 -4.41 3.76
CA SER A 240 10.07 -5.68 4.37
C SER A 240 11.59 -5.88 4.31
N ALA A 241 12.23 -5.44 3.22
CA ALA A 241 13.67 -5.51 3.09
C ALA A 241 14.41 -4.48 3.96
N LEU A 242 13.83 -3.31 4.19
CA LEU A 242 14.44 -2.24 5.00
C LEU A 242 14.18 -2.40 6.50
N TYR A 243 13.00 -2.88 6.87
CA TYR A 243 12.55 -3.02 8.25
C TYR A 243 12.16 -4.49 8.51
N PRO A 244 13.10 -5.44 8.42
CA PRO A 244 12.81 -6.87 8.55
C PRO A 244 12.31 -7.27 9.95
N GLN A 245 12.62 -6.46 10.97
CA GLN A 245 12.13 -6.63 12.34
C GLN A 245 10.64 -6.29 12.49
N TYR A 246 10.07 -5.57 11.52
CA TYR A 246 8.70 -5.12 11.59
C TYR A 246 7.76 -6.15 10.94
N PRO A 247 6.69 -6.62 11.64
CA PRO A 247 5.81 -7.65 11.13
C PRO A 247 4.80 -7.09 10.12
N TRP A 248 5.29 -6.73 8.93
CA TRP A 248 4.48 -6.25 7.83
C TRP A 248 3.38 -7.24 7.48
N LYS A 249 2.17 -6.73 7.24
CA LYS A 249 0.99 -7.52 6.87
C LYS A 249 0.78 -7.33 5.37
N PRO A 250 1.20 -8.29 4.52
CA PRO A 250 1.25 -8.07 3.07
C PRO A 250 -0.13 -7.73 2.50
N TRP A 251 -1.18 -8.38 3.01
CA TRP A 251 -2.55 -8.16 2.58
C TRP A 251 -3.07 -6.72 2.80
N LEU A 252 -2.40 -5.89 3.60
CA LEU A 252 -2.79 -4.48 3.79
C LEU A 252 -2.25 -3.53 2.70
N PHE A 253 -1.42 -4.02 1.77
CA PHE A 253 -0.82 -3.19 0.73
C PHE A 253 -1.67 -3.20 -0.55
N GLU A 254 -2.17 -2.03 -0.97
CA GLU A 254 -3.11 -1.78 -2.09
C GLU A 254 -2.77 -2.51 -3.40
N LYS A 255 -1.48 -2.71 -3.70
CA LYS A 255 -1.00 -3.21 -5.00
C LYS A 255 -0.08 -4.42 -4.91
N LEU A 256 -0.31 -5.30 -3.95
CA LEU A 256 0.26 -6.63 -4.12
C LEU A 256 -0.42 -7.30 -5.30
N SER A 257 0.37 -7.77 -6.27
CA SER A 257 -0.18 -8.56 -7.37
C SER A 257 -0.96 -9.74 -6.80
N ASN A 258 -2.07 -10.11 -7.43
CA ASN A 258 -2.84 -11.31 -7.05
C ASN A 258 -1.94 -12.55 -6.95
N ILE A 259 -0.85 -12.59 -7.75
CA ILE A 259 0.19 -13.62 -7.71
C ILE A 259 0.95 -13.58 -6.38
N THR A 260 1.35 -12.40 -5.89
CA THR A 260 2.08 -12.24 -4.63
C THR A 260 1.22 -12.61 -3.42
N ILE A 261 -0.04 -12.15 -3.37
CA ILE A 261 -0.97 -12.50 -2.28
C ILE A 261 -1.24 -14.00 -2.28
N LYS A 262 -1.47 -14.59 -3.46
CA LYS A 262 -1.68 -16.03 -3.61
C LYS A 262 -0.48 -16.82 -3.10
N ALA A 263 0.72 -16.51 -3.58
CA ALA A 263 1.95 -17.17 -3.16
C ALA A 263 2.19 -17.01 -1.65
N TYR A 264 1.85 -15.85 -1.06
CA TYR A 264 1.96 -15.64 0.37
C TYR A 264 1.03 -16.58 1.16
N PHE A 265 -0.24 -16.67 0.78
CA PHE A 265 -1.23 -17.54 1.44
C PHE A 265 -1.16 -19.01 1.03
N GLU A 266 -0.22 -19.44 0.19
CA GLU A 266 0.05 -20.86 -0.05
C GLU A 266 0.59 -21.57 1.21
N ARG A 267 1.26 -20.83 2.11
CA ARG A 267 1.80 -21.36 3.36
C ARG A 267 0.80 -21.22 4.50
N ARG A 268 0.43 -22.33 5.14
CA ARG A 268 -0.53 -22.37 6.26
C ARG A 268 -0.20 -21.42 7.42
N VAL A 269 1.08 -21.24 7.73
CA VAL A 269 1.54 -20.31 8.80
C VAL A 269 1.10 -18.87 8.52
N ASN A 270 1.07 -18.46 7.25
CA ASN A 270 0.67 -17.11 6.85
C ASN A 270 -0.85 -16.92 6.95
N GLU A 271 -1.62 -17.98 6.70
CA GLU A 271 -3.07 -17.98 6.91
C GLU A 271 -3.39 -17.86 8.41
N GLN A 272 -2.68 -18.58 9.27
CA GLN A 272 -2.81 -18.48 10.72
C GLN A 272 -2.42 -17.09 11.24
N PHE A 273 -1.38 -16.49 10.66
CA PHE A 273 -0.98 -15.12 10.99
C PHE A 273 -2.08 -14.12 10.63
N TYR A 274 -2.71 -14.26 9.46
CA TYR A 274 -3.87 -13.45 9.09
C TYR A 274 -5.04 -13.63 10.07
N MET A 275 -5.40 -14.88 10.42
CA MET A 275 -6.50 -15.15 11.35
C MET A 275 -6.25 -14.57 12.74
N THR A 276 -5.01 -14.64 13.22
CA THR A 276 -4.62 -14.03 14.50
C THR A 276 -4.78 -12.51 14.46
N TRP A 277 -4.34 -11.87 13.38
CA TRP A 277 -4.52 -10.44 13.18
C TRP A 277 -6.01 -10.07 13.07
N LEU A 278 -6.79 -10.83 12.31
CA LEU A 278 -8.22 -10.60 12.13
C LEU A 278 -8.99 -10.67 13.46
N ALA A 279 -8.70 -11.68 14.29
CA ALA A 279 -9.29 -11.80 15.63
C ALA A 279 -9.03 -10.54 16.46
N SER A 280 -7.77 -10.09 16.52
CA SER A 280 -7.39 -8.87 17.23
C SER A 280 -8.10 -7.64 16.66
N LYS A 281 -8.26 -7.55 15.34
CA LYS A 281 -8.95 -6.45 14.67
C LYS A 281 -10.45 -6.43 14.97
N LEU A 282 -11.06 -7.61 15.15
CA LEU A 282 -12.46 -7.78 15.55
C LEU A 282 -12.67 -7.73 17.08
N GLY A 283 -11.62 -7.51 17.87
CA GLY A 283 -11.70 -7.31 19.31
C GLY A 283 -11.81 -8.62 20.13
N PHE A 284 -11.32 -9.75 19.62
CA PHE A 284 -11.26 -11.01 20.36
C PHE A 284 -9.93 -11.77 20.15
N GLN A 285 -9.68 -12.79 20.96
CA GLN A 285 -8.46 -13.61 20.85
C GLN A 285 -8.65 -14.77 19.87
N VAL A 286 -7.57 -15.20 19.20
CA VAL A 286 -7.65 -16.33 18.25
C VAL A 286 -8.21 -17.62 18.87
N THR A 287 -8.06 -17.78 20.20
CA THR A 287 -8.56 -18.91 20.99
C THR A 287 -10.03 -18.78 21.41
N ASP A 288 -10.69 -17.65 21.15
CA ASP A 288 -12.10 -17.43 21.49
C ASP A 288 -13.00 -18.11 20.43
N TYR A 289 -13.03 -19.45 20.44
CA TYR A 289 -13.70 -20.26 19.42
C TYR A 289 -15.16 -19.89 19.19
N ASP A 290 -15.89 -19.50 20.23
CA ASP A 290 -17.29 -19.07 20.11
C ASP A 290 -17.46 -17.79 19.27
N LYS A 291 -16.47 -16.88 19.30
CA LYS A 291 -16.50 -15.63 18.51
C LYS A 291 -16.30 -15.89 17.03
N TRP A 292 -15.61 -16.95 16.64
CA TRP A 292 -15.43 -17.30 15.23
C TRP A 292 -16.72 -17.75 14.54
N TYR A 293 -17.72 -18.24 15.28
CA TYR A 293 -19.04 -18.56 14.71
C TYR A 293 -19.80 -17.32 14.25
N THR A 294 -19.49 -16.15 14.81
CA THR A 294 -20.11 -14.88 14.39
C THR A 294 -19.41 -14.24 13.19
N LEU A 295 -18.31 -14.84 12.67
CA LEU A 295 -17.56 -14.30 11.55
C LEU A 295 -18.36 -14.36 10.25
N GLU A 296 -18.52 -13.22 9.60
CA GLU A 296 -19.21 -13.09 8.32
C GLU A 296 -18.25 -12.88 7.14
N ASN A 297 -18.72 -13.17 5.93
CA ASN A 297 -17.97 -12.86 4.71
C ASN A 297 -17.65 -11.35 4.59
N ARG A 298 -18.52 -10.49 5.15
CA ARG A 298 -18.31 -9.04 5.19
C ARG A 298 -17.08 -8.68 6.02
N ASP A 299 -16.88 -9.33 7.17
CA ASP A 299 -15.74 -9.07 8.05
C ASP A 299 -14.42 -9.38 7.34
N LEU A 300 -14.35 -10.50 6.61
CA LEU A 300 -13.20 -10.85 5.80
C LEU A 300 -12.96 -9.84 4.67
N LYS A 301 -14.00 -9.43 3.95
CA LYS A 301 -13.87 -8.45 2.86
C LYS A 301 -13.38 -7.09 3.35
N MET A 302 -13.92 -6.60 4.45
CA MET A 302 -13.53 -5.32 5.07
C MET A 302 -12.12 -5.34 5.67
N ASN A 303 -11.54 -6.53 5.85
CA ASN A 303 -10.22 -6.73 6.43
C ASN A 303 -9.30 -7.50 5.47
N GLU A 304 -9.38 -7.21 4.17
CA GLU A 304 -8.45 -7.71 3.13
C GLU A 304 -8.32 -9.25 3.06
N GLY A 305 -9.33 -9.96 3.55
CA GLY A 305 -9.42 -11.43 3.60
C GLY A 305 -10.09 -12.06 2.38
N THR A 306 -10.43 -11.25 1.37
CA THR A 306 -11.16 -11.68 0.17
C THR A 306 -10.47 -12.87 -0.51
N PHE A 307 -9.13 -12.84 -0.63
CA PHE A 307 -8.38 -13.94 -1.22
C PHE A 307 -8.57 -15.26 -0.46
N LEU A 308 -8.44 -15.25 0.88
CA LEU A 308 -8.65 -16.45 1.69
C LEU A 308 -10.08 -16.93 1.57
N LEU A 309 -11.04 -16.02 1.57
CA LEU A 309 -12.44 -16.36 1.37
C LEU A 309 -12.64 -17.13 0.05
N TYR A 310 -12.04 -16.69 -1.05
CA TYR A 310 -12.06 -17.41 -2.33
C TYR A 310 -11.36 -18.76 -2.26
N LYS A 311 -10.16 -18.82 -1.66
CA LYS A 311 -9.39 -20.08 -1.45
C LYS A 311 -10.25 -21.14 -0.76
N TYR A 312 -11.11 -20.73 0.17
CA TYR A 312 -12.02 -21.59 0.91
C TYR A 312 -13.45 -21.58 0.39
N LYS A 313 -13.63 -21.37 -0.93
CA LYS A 313 -14.92 -21.48 -1.64
C LYS A 313 -16.02 -20.59 -1.05
N LYS A 314 -15.65 -19.36 -0.67
CA LYS A 314 -16.54 -18.34 -0.08
C LYS A 314 -17.24 -18.81 1.21
N SER A 315 -16.62 -19.69 1.98
CA SER A 315 -17.17 -20.25 3.22
C SER A 315 -16.28 -19.90 4.43
N CYS A 316 -16.77 -19.02 5.31
CA CYS A 316 -16.14 -18.72 6.60
C CYS A 316 -15.87 -19.99 7.41
N TYR A 317 -16.86 -20.89 7.48
CA TYR A 317 -16.73 -22.18 8.14
C TYR A 317 -15.50 -22.95 7.63
N LYS A 318 -15.37 -23.16 6.32
CA LYS A 318 -14.24 -23.90 5.75
C LYS A 318 -12.92 -23.20 6.02
N LEU A 319 -12.89 -21.88 5.94
CA LEU A 319 -11.71 -21.06 6.22
C LEU A 319 -11.25 -21.23 7.68
N VAL A 320 -12.14 -20.98 8.64
CA VAL A 320 -11.86 -21.03 10.07
C VAL A 320 -11.40 -22.43 10.48
N THR A 321 -12.16 -23.46 10.11
CA THR A 321 -11.88 -24.84 10.51
C THR A 321 -10.61 -25.40 9.86
N SER A 322 -10.32 -25.02 8.61
CA SER A 322 -9.09 -25.45 7.93
C SER A 322 -7.84 -24.79 8.52
N ILE A 323 -7.91 -23.48 8.80
CA ILE A 323 -6.73 -22.73 9.26
C ILE A 323 -6.45 -22.99 10.74
N LEU A 324 -7.48 -22.86 11.59
CA LEU A 324 -7.35 -23.00 13.04
C LEU A 324 -7.32 -24.47 13.50
N GLY A 325 -7.72 -25.41 12.64
CA GLY A 325 -7.81 -26.83 13.00
C GLY A 325 -8.94 -27.10 13.99
N GLN A 326 -9.07 -28.35 14.45
CA GLN A 326 -9.98 -28.67 15.55
C GLN A 326 -9.28 -28.41 16.89
N PRO A 327 -9.86 -27.59 17.79
CA PRO A 327 -9.44 -27.57 19.19
C PRO A 327 -9.47 -28.99 19.76
N GLU A 328 -8.46 -29.37 20.56
CA GLU A 328 -8.40 -30.71 21.18
C GLU A 328 -9.65 -31.03 22.02
N GLU A 329 -10.33 -30.00 22.53
CA GLU A 329 -11.50 -30.11 23.40
C GLU A 329 -12.84 -29.75 22.71
N SER A 330 -12.86 -29.36 21.44
CA SER A 330 -14.09 -28.89 20.78
C SER A 330 -14.10 -29.15 19.28
N GLN A 331 -15.05 -29.97 18.83
CA GLN A 331 -15.32 -30.11 17.40
C GLN A 331 -16.06 -28.86 16.92
N TRP A 332 -15.57 -28.23 15.85
CA TRP A 332 -16.33 -27.18 15.18
C TRP A 332 -17.68 -27.72 14.73
N HIS A 333 -18.75 -27.02 15.12
CA HIS A 333 -20.11 -27.38 14.73
C HIS A 333 -20.51 -26.55 13.50
N THR A 334 -20.68 -27.20 12.36
CA THR A 334 -20.91 -26.53 11.07
C THR A 334 -22.14 -25.62 11.11
N TRP A 335 -23.19 -26.03 11.83
CA TRP A 335 -24.45 -25.31 11.97
C TRP A 335 -24.42 -24.09 12.89
N ARG A 336 -23.36 -23.94 13.69
CA ARG A 336 -23.18 -22.75 14.54
C ARG A 336 -22.68 -21.55 13.75
N PHE A 337 -22.06 -21.76 12.59
CA PHE A 337 -21.67 -20.66 11.71
C PHE A 337 -22.90 -20.01 11.07
N LYS A 338 -22.85 -18.70 10.80
CA LYS A 338 -23.93 -18.00 10.12
C LYS A 338 -24.30 -18.71 8.82
N VAL A 339 -25.60 -19.01 8.70
CA VAL A 339 -26.21 -19.72 7.57
C VAL A 339 -25.81 -19.05 6.25
N ALA A 340 -25.33 -19.83 5.29
CA ALA A 340 -24.92 -19.29 4.01
C ALA A 340 -26.15 -18.81 3.23
N PRO A 341 -26.08 -17.73 2.42
CA PRO A 341 -27.24 -17.25 1.67
C PRO A 341 -27.82 -18.27 0.68
N LYS A 342 -26.99 -19.22 0.21
CA LYS A 342 -27.42 -20.26 -0.72
C LYS A 342 -27.90 -21.49 0.04
N LYS A 343 -29.20 -21.80 -0.05
CA LYS A 343 -29.85 -22.99 0.54
C LYS A 343 -29.11 -24.30 0.31
N ARG A 344 -28.50 -24.48 -0.88
CA ARG A 344 -27.69 -25.66 -1.21
C ARG A 344 -26.55 -25.91 -0.22
N LEU A 345 -25.88 -24.87 0.24
CA LEU A 345 -24.75 -25.01 1.16
C LEU A 345 -25.21 -25.39 2.56
N ASN A 346 -26.48 -25.12 2.87
CA ASN A 346 -27.06 -25.35 4.18
C ASN A 346 -27.64 -26.75 4.33
N ILE A 347 -27.95 -27.47 3.26
CA ILE A 347 -28.55 -28.83 3.38
C ILE A 347 -27.56 -29.84 3.99
N ASP A 348 -26.26 -29.70 3.67
CA ASP A 348 -25.20 -30.50 4.30
C ASP A 348 -25.00 -30.11 5.76
N ILE A 349 -25.05 -28.81 6.06
CA ILE A 349 -24.98 -28.28 7.44
C ILE A 349 -26.17 -28.76 8.27
N LEU A 350 -27.37 -28.81 7.67
CA LEU A 350 -28.56 -29.35 8.31
C LEU A 350 -28.38 -30.84 8.62
N GLN A 351 -27.86 -31.63 7.68
CA GLN A 351 -27.57 -33.05 7.91
C GLN A 351 -26.60 -33.24 9.07
N ASP A 352 -25.54 -32.43 9.14
CA ASP A 352 -24.58 -32.46 10.25
C ASP A 352 -25.25 -32.19 11.59
N TYR A 353 -26.16 -31.21 11.65
CA TYR A 353 -26.91 -30.88 12.85
C TYR A 353 -27.87 -32.00 13.28
N ILE A 354 -28.62 -32.58 12.34
CA ILE A 354 -29.51 -33.72 12.61
C ILE A 354 -28.71 -34.92 13.12
N ASN A 355 -27.56 -35.22 12.52
CA ASN A 355 -26.66 -36.29 12.97
C ASN A 355 -26.11 -36.01 14.37
N TYR A 356 -25.79 -34.76 14.68
CA TYR A 356 -25.36 -34.36 16.01
C TYR A 356 -26.45 -34.59 17.06
N LEU A 357 -27.70 -34.21 16.78
CA LEU A 357 -28.82 -34.48 17.69
C LEU A 357 -28.98 -35.98 17.92
N LYS A 358 -29.02 -36.78 16.85
CA LYS A 358 -29.11 -38.25 16.95
C LYS A 358 -28.01 -38.83 17.82
N LYS A 359 -26.76 -38.44 17.57
CA LYS A 359 -25.60 -38.92 18.35
C LYS A 359 -25.68 -38.50 19.83
N THR A 360 -26.07 -37.25 20.10
CA THR A 360 -26.14 -36.69 21.46
C THR A 360 -27.21 -37.37 22.30
N PHE A 361 -28.34 -37.75 21.69
CA PHE A 361 -29.47 -38.40 22.36
C PHE A 361 -29.53 -39.93 22.15
N ASN A 362 -28.46 -40.53 21.60
CA ASN A 362 -28.35 -41.96 21.31
C ASN A 362 -29.54 -42.52 20.48
N LEU A 363 -29.87 -41.82 19.40
CA LEU A 363 -30.93 -42.16 18.46
C LEU A 363 -30.33 -42.69 17.17
N GLU A 364 -30.93 -43.74 16.62
CA GLU A 364 -30.46 -44.41 15.40
C GLU A 364 -31.26 -43.98 14.17
N THR A 365 -32.56 -43.65 14.34
CA THR A 365 -33.47 -43.38 13.21
C THR A 365 -34.03 -41.95 13.23
N ASP A 366 -34.48 -41.48 12.07
CA ASP A 366 -35.18 -40.18 11.96
C ASP A 366 -36.52 -40.21 12.71
N GLN A 367 -37.22 -41.34 12.73
CA GLN A 367 -38.47 -41.50 13.47
C GLN A 367 -38.25 -41.37 14.98
N GLN A 368 -37.18 -41.97 15.51
CA GLN A 368 -36.80 -41.77 16.92
C GLN A 368 -36.50 -40.31 17.24
N LEU A 369 -35.95 -39.54 16.30
CA LEU A 369 -35.72 -38.10 16.48
C LEU A 369 -37.04 -37.31 16.58
N LEU A 370 -38.04 -37.66 15.77
CA LEU A 370 -39.37 -37.03 15.78
C LEU A 370 -40.18 -37.38 17.02
N ASP A 371 -40.12 -38.63 17.46
CA ASP A 371 -40.87 -39.11 18.62
C ASP A 371 -40.24 -38.70 19.96
N ASN A 372 -39.01 -38.15 19.93
CA ASN A 372 -38.27 -37.82 21.14
C ASN A 372 -38.74 -36.50 21.78
N GLN A 373 -39.53 -36.63 22.86
CA GLN A 373 -40.02 -35.50 23.65
C GLN A 373 -38.92 -34.71 24.38
N ILE A 374 -37.68 -35.24 24.47
CA ILE A 374 -36.54 -34.57 25.11
C ILE A 374 -36.00 -33.44 24.22
N ILE A 375 -36.12 -33.55 22.89
CA ILE A 375 -35.60 -32.54 21.95
C ILE A 375 -36.58 -31.38 21.89
N THR A 376 -36.50 -30.54 22.92
CA THR A 376 -37.32 -29.34 23.09
C THR A 376 -36.75 -28.15 22.30
N GLU A 377 -37.53 -27.09 22.15
CA GLU A 377 -37.06 -25.81 21.59
C GLU A 377 -35.87 -25.25 22.37
N GLN A 378 -35.80 -25.50 23.69
CA GLN A 378 -34.67 -25.13 24.52
C GLN A 378 -33.40 -25.88 24.11
N VAL A 379 -33.48 -27.19 23.86
CA VAL A 379 -32.34 -27.98 23.37
C VAL A 379 -31.84 -27.46 22.01
N ILE A 380 -32.77 -27.13 21.11
CA ILE A 380 -32.44 -26.56 19.81
C ILE A 380 -31.73 -25.20 19.97
N THR A 381 -32.20 -24.38 20.92
CA THR A 381 -31.60 -23.08 21.23
C THR A 381 -30.20 -23.23 21.85
N ASP A 382 -30.05 -24.11 22.84
CA ASP A 382 -28.80 -24.37 23.55
C ASP A 382 -27.71 -24.95 22.63
N THR A 383 -28.12 -25.69 21.61
CA THR A 383 -27.22 -26.25 20.59
C THR A 383 -27.02 -25.32 19.39
N HIS A 384 -27.63 -24.13 19.42
CA HIS A 384 -27.65 -23.13 18.35
C HIS A 384 -28.15 -23.67 16.99
N GLY A 385 -29.06 -24.65 17.02
CA GLY A 385 -29.67 -25.22 15.81
C GLY A 385 -30.80 -24.38 15.22
N GLN A 386 -31.33 -23.40 15.96
CA GLN A 386 -32.48 -22.63 15.51
C GLN A 386 -32.27 -21.95 14.15
N PRO A 387 -31.15 -21.24 13.88
CA PRO A 387 -30.96 -20.56 12.60
C PRO A 387 -30.99 -21.53 11.40
N ILE A 388 -30.36 -22.70 11.53
CA ILE A 388 -30.35 -23.69 10.45
C ILE A 388 -31.72 -24.33 10.27
N LEU A 389 -32.47 -24.59 11.35
CA LEU A 389 -33.83 -25.12 11.24
C LEU A 389 -34.79 -24.12 10.61
N THR A 390 -34.71 -22.83 10.98
CA THR A 390 -35.55 -21.77 10.41
C THR A 390 -35.44 -21.69 8.88
N GLU A 391 -34.24 -21.88 8.33
CA GLU A 391 -34.01 -21.92 6.87
C GLU A 391 -34.78 -23.06 6.17
N PHE A 392 -35.08 -24.13 6.89
CA PHE A 392 -35.76 -25.34 6.42
C PHE A 392 -37.13 -25.58 7.07
N GLY A 393 -37.86 -24.49 7.37
CA GLY A 393 -39.24 -24.56 7.85
C GLY A 393 -39.40 -24.50 9.37
N GLY A 394 -38.33 -24.29 10.12
CA GLY A 394 -38.34 -23.99 11.56
C GLY A 394 -38.62 -25.18 12.47
N SER A 395 -38.81 -26.38 11.95
CA SER A 395 -39.09 -27.59 12.71
C SER A 395 -38.18 -28.75 12.30
N ILE A 396 -37.98 -29.73 13.19
CA ILE A 396 -37.23 -30.97 12.88
C ILE A 396 -37.93 -31.75 11.77
N GLN A 397 -39.27 -31.80 11.77
CA GLN A 397 -40.07 -32.44 10.73
C GLN A 397 -39.76 -31.85 9.35
N SER A 398 -39.85 -30.52 9.21
CA SER A 398 -39.57 -29.83 7.93
C SER A 398 -38.11 -29.97 7.50
N ALA A 399 -37.18 -30.01 8.46
CA ALA A 399 -35.78 -30.29 8.20
C ALA A 399 -35.56 -31.71 7.64
N LEU A 400 -36.16 -32.74 8.25
CA LEU A 400 -36.07 -34.12 7.78
C LEU A 400 -36.71 -34.31 6.39
N GLU A 401 -37.85 -33.67 6.15
CA GLU A 401 -38.48 -33.63 4.82
C GLU A 401 -37.58 -32.95 3.78
N SER A 402 -36.87 -31.89 4.15
CA SER A 402 -35.89 -31.23 3.29
C SER A 402 -34.71 -32.14 2.98
N LEU A 403 -34.21 -32.90 3.97
CA LEU A 403 -33.14 -33.88 3.80
C LEU A 403 -33.56 -35.06 2.93
N ALA A 404 -34.79 -35.56 3.07
CA ALA A 404 -35.34 -36.59 2.19
C ALA A 404 -35.41 -36.12 0.73
N ASN A 405 -35.56 -34.81 0.50
CA ASN A 405 -35.60 -34.17 -0.81
C ASN A 405 -34.25 -33.58 -1.26
N LYS A 406 -33.13 -33.93 -0.60
CA LYS A 406 -31.79 -33.35 -0.84
C LYS A 406 -31.35 -33.39 -2.30
N ASP A 407 -31.60 -34.49 -3.01
CA ASP A 407 -31.23 -34.63 -4.42
C ASP A 407 -32.01 -33.67 -5.33
N SER A 408 -33.30 -33.46 -5.04
CA SER A 408 -34.15 -32.51 -5.75
C SER A 408 -33.69 -31.06 -5.52
N ILE A 409 -33.27 -30.75 -4.28
CA ILE A 409 -32.68 -29.45 -3.93
C ILE A 409 -31.38 -29.23 -4.71
N TYR A 410 -30.50 -30.24 -4.81
CA TYR A 410 -29.27 -30.10 -5.60
C TYR A 410 -29.54 -29.88 -7.09
N LYS A 411 -30.47 -30.64 -7.68
CA LYS A 411 -30.82 -30.50 -9.11
C LYS A 411 -31.35 -29.11 -9.43
N ARG A 412 -32.26 -28.56 -8.63
CA ARG A 412 -32.83 -27.22 -8.84
C ARG A 412 -31.73 -26.14 -8.84
N ASN A 413 -30.79 -26.22 -7.89
CA ASN A 413 -29.72 -25.23 -7.77
C ASN A 413 -28.65 -25.35 -8.87
N GLN A 414 -28.42 -26.53 -9.46
CA GLN A 414 -27.51 -26.65 -10.61
C GLN A 414 -28.03 -25.91 -11.84
N VAL A 415 -29.36 -25.85 -12.03
CA VAL A 415 -29.98 -25.09 -13.11
C VAL A 415 -29.76 -23.59 -12.88
N GLU A 416 -30.00 -23.11 -11.65
CA GLU A 416 -29.80 -21.69 -11.30
C GLU A 416 -28.32 -21.23 -11.41
N GLU A 417 -27.35 -22.09 -11.09
CA GLU A 417 -25.92 -21.76 -11.25
C GLU A 417 -25.50 -21.69 -12.72
N ASN A 418 -26.00 -22.61 -13.57
CA ASN A 418 -25.68 -22.59 -14.99
C ASN A 418 -26.34 -21.41 -15.73
N GLU A 419 -27.49 -20.94 -15.27
CA GLU A 419 -28.18 -19.77 -15.85
C GLU A 419 -27.54 -18.43 -15.42
N GLY A 420 -26.73 -18.41 -14.35
CA GLY A 420 -26.08 -17.21 -13.84
C GLY A 420 -24.60 -17.03 -14.19
N GLU A 421 -23.95 -18.04 -14.78
CA GLU A 421 -22.51 -18.01 -15.12
C GLU A 421 -22.21 -17.56 -16.58
N ASP A 422 -23.21 -17.34 -17.43
CA ASP A 422 -23.03 -16.99 -18.85
C ASP A 422 -22.89 -15.48 -19.14
N GLU A 423 -22.89 -14.63 -18.10
CA GLU A 423 -22.39 -13.26 -18.24
C GLU A 423 -20.92 -13.21 -17.83
N GLY A 424 -20.03 -13.28 -18.82
CA GLY A 424 -18.57 -13.14 -18.68
C GLY A 424 -18.12 -11.80 -18.10
N LYS A 425 -18.51 -11.50 -16.87
CA LYS A 425 -17.89 -10.48 -16.04
C LYS A 425 -16.59 -11.08 -15.54
N ASP A 426 -15.54 -10.76 -16.28
CA ASP A 426 -14.18 -11.06 -15.91
C ASP A 426 -13.93 -10.63 -14.46
N PHE A 427 -13.10 -11.43 -13.79
CA PHE A 427 -12.71 -11.34 -12.38
C PHE A 427 -12.30 -9.94 -11.88
N ASP A 428 -12.02 -9.01 -12.78
CA ASP A 428 -11.64 -7.62 -12.49
C ASP A 428 -12.85 -6.69 -12.21
N ASP A 429 -14.07 -7.02 -12.66
CA ASP A 429 -15.26 -6.16 -12.49
C ASP A 429 -15.99 -6.39 -11.14
N LEU A 430 -15.64 -7.45 -10.39
CA LEU A 430 -16.23 -7.76 -9.07
C LEU A 430 -15.51 -7.06 -7.90
N TYR A 431 -14.50 -6.24 -8.21
CA TYR A 431 -13.87 -5.30 -7.28
C TYR A 431 -14.42 -3.87 -7.41
N GLU A 432 -15.52 -3.67 -8.14
CA GLU A 432 -16.44 -2.58 -7.78
C GLU A 432 -17.02 -2.94 -6.41
N LEU A 433 -16.31 -2.53 -5.34
CA LEU A 433 -16.95 -2.17 -4.09
C LEU A 433 -18.24 -1.46 -4.46
N ASP A 434 -19.37 -1.93 -3.91
CA ASP A 434 -20.65 -1.23 -3.96
C ASP A 434 -20.36 0.28 -3.91
N SER A 435 -20.60 0.98 -5.01
CA SER A 435 -20.14 2.36 -5.20
C SER A 435 -20.65 3.28 -4.07
N SER A 436 -21.70 2.83 -3.36
CA SER A 436 -22.23 3.45 -2.14
C SER A 436 -21.27 3.44 -0.93
N LEU A 437 -20.36 2.47 -0.82
CA LEU A 437 -19.36 2.39 0.26
C LEU A 437 -18.16 3.32 0.00
N GLN A 438 -17.83 3.57 -1.26
CA GLN A 438 -16.83 4.57 -1.65
C GLN A 438 -17.39 6.00 -1.45
N GLU A 439 -18.67 6.21 -1.75
CA GLU A 439 -19.37 7.49 -1.50
C GLU A 439 -19.44 7.85 0.00
N GLN A 440 -19.54 6.86 0.90
CA GLN A 440 -19.53 7.08 2.35
C GLN A 440 -18.14 7.38 2.94
N LEU A 441 -17.06 6.98 2.26
CA LEU A 441 -15.69 7.33 2.64
C LEU A 441 -15.23 8.66 2.04
N ASP A 442 -15.79 9.05 0.89
CA ASP A 442 -15.50 10.32 0.20
C ASP A 442 -16.41 11.48 0.66
N HIS A 443 -17.40 11.24 1.53
CA HIS A 443 -18.18 12.26 2.24
C HIS A 443 -17.73 12.43 3.70
N GLN A 444 -16.49 12.89 3.91
CA GLN A 444 -16.25 13.76 5.06
C GLN A 444 -16.71 15.15 4.68
N PRO A 445 -17.58 15.82 5.47
CA PRO A 445 -17.97 17.18 5.16
C PRO A 445 -16.74 18.06 5.26
N ASP A 446 -16.40 18.73 4.15
CA ASP A 446 -15.53 19.89 4.18
C ASP A 446 -16.16 20.89 5.15
N GLU A 447 -15.55 21.05 6.33
CA GLU A 447 -15.82 22.22 7.17
C GLU A 447 -15.39 23.45 6.35
N GLU A 448 -16.37 24.09 5.72
CA GLU A 448 -16.25 25.42 5.12
C GLU A 448 -15.77 26.41 6.20
N ILE A 449 -14.46 26.64 6.23
CA ILE A 449 -13.89 27.81 6.89
C ILE A 449 -14.27 29.02 6.03
N ASP A 450 -15.37 29.69 6.41
CA ASP A 450 -15.82 30.97 5.87
C ASP A 450 -14.78 32.07 6.15
N THR A 451 -13.78 32.17 5.27
CA THR A 451 -12.91 33.35 5.20
C THR A 451 -13.47 34.35 4.21
N LYS A 452 -14.54 35.05 4.59
CA LYS A 452 -14.87 36.37 3.99
C LYS A 452 -14.73 37.49 5.01
N PRO A 453 -13.96 38.55 4.71
CA PRO A 453 -13.82 39.69 5.60
C PRO A 453 -15.12 40.49 5.64
N ARG A 454 -15.83 40.45 6.77
CA ARG A 454 -16.93 41.38 7.07
C ARG A 454 -16.37 42.79 7.26
N HIS A 455 -16.48 43.62 6.23
CA HIS A 455 -16.43 45.08 6.38
C HIS A 455 -17.61 45.54 7.25
N LYS A 456 -17.34 45.78 8.55
CA LYS A 456 -18.25 46.53 9.43
C LYS A 456 -18.22 48.01 9.00
N LYS A 457 -19.27 48.45 8.29
CA LYS A 457 -19.64 49.87 8.22
C LYS A 457 -20.12 50.31 9.61
N TYR A 458 -19.29 51.07 10.32
CA TYR A 458 -19.76 51.84 11.47
C TYR A 458 -20.57 53.04 10.97
N SER A 459 -21.87 53.01 11.26
CA SER A 459 -22.77 54.16 11.17
C SER A 459 -22.53 55.04 12.41
N LEU A 460 -21.91 56.20 12.21
CA LEU A 460 -21.88 57.27 13.22
C LEU A 460 -23.23 58.00 13.20
N LYS A 461 -24.06 57.75 14.23
CA LYS A 461 -25.15 58.65 14.62
C LYS A 461 -24.54 59.91 15.24
N LYS A 462 -24.72 61.06 14.59
CA LYS A 462 -24.57 62.38 15.21
C LYS A 462 -25.75 62.64 16.16
N LYS A 463 -25.42 62.77 17.44
CA LYS A 463 -26.06 63.59 18.49
C LYS A 463 -24.96 64.57 18.90
N ASN A 464 -25.12 65.86 19.17
CA ASN A 464 -26.24 66.75 19.49
C ASN A 464 -25.82 68.19 19.12
N GLN A 465 -26.78 69.12 19.22
CA GLN A 465 -26.68 70.50 19.75
C GLN A 465 -25.51 71.39 19.32
#